data_AF-A0A660UMS6-F1
#
_entry.id   AF-A0A660UMS6-F1
#
_cell.length_a   1.000
_cell.length_b   1.000
_cell.length_c   1.000
_cell.angle_alpha   90.00
_cell.angle_beta   90.00
_cell.angle_gamma   90.00
#
_symmetry.space_group_name_H-M   'P 1'
#
loop_
_entity.id
_entity.type
_entity.pdbx_description
1 polymer ?
#
loop_
_entity_poly.entity_id
_entity_poly.type
_entity_poly.pdbx_seq_one_letter_code
_entity_poly.pdbx_strand_id
1 'polypeptide(L)'
;LYPDSWGKLITFGKLRFVRIDLSARWPNLSAAEKPLIADRQKTFGPFGTRKSANAYITALRTAFGLCHRPDLIDSPDRAATCPYLQMHTCPAPCVGNISRPDYFSQIDKAVSAAGGQGAQYADRIRNEMMQHAAGKQFEAAAAGKKRLAALDLLKRSEYRWTRDISKLAILHIDRWARISPPGKKRKSQSYAVYLVKGGQILDCGDFLLDDLAGVYRTLGDHLERPTGQIATGELKETLAIAASFLYRSNPPGIWIDCSADETPRRLPPQQHILDAIAERFPPSPGTTRQQPKKNVDT
;
A
#
# COMPACT_ATOMS: atom_id res chain seq x y z
N LEU A 1 -3.65 3.22 28.19
CA LEU A 1 -4.82 2.35 28.47
C LEU A 1 -5.47 2.00 27.14
N TYR A 2 -4.97 0.95 26.48
CA TYR A 2 -5.59 0.37 25.30
C TYR A 2 -5.98 -1.08 25.64
N PRO A 3 -7.15 -1.56 25.22
CA PRO A 3 -7.59 -2.92 25.52
C PRO A 3 -6.74 -3.96 24.79
N ASP A 4 -6.55 -5.12 25.42
CA ASP A 4 -5.74 -6.23 24.87
C ASP A 4 -6.33 -6.83 23.57
N SER A 5 -7.62 -6.62 23.28
CA SER A 5 -8.25 -6.96 22.00
C SER A 5 -9.39 -6.01 21.67
N TRP A 6 -9.34 -5.43 20.48
CA TRP A 6 -10.40 -4.56 19.96
C TRP A 6 -11.56 -5.32 19.35
N GLY A 7 -11.34 -6.57 18.93
CA GLY A 7 -12.37 -7.42 18.30
C GLY A 7 -13.57 -7.74 19.21
N LYS A 8 -13.42 -7.58 20.53
CA LYS A 8 -14.51 -7.72 21.52
C LYS A 8 -15.35 -6.45 21.68
N LEU A 9 -14.85 -5.31 21.24
CA LEU A 9 -15.46 -4.00 21.47
C LEU A 9 -16.07 -3.39 20.19
N ILE A 10 -15.54 -3.74 19.03
CA ILE A 10 -15.93 -3.16 17.74
C ILE A 10 -15.96 -4.26 16.68
N THR A 11 -17.05 -4.32 15.91
CA THR A 11 -17.13 -5.18 14.71
C THR A 11 -16.45 -4.48 13.55
N PHE A 12 -15.30 -5.00 13.12
CA PHE A 12 -14.61 -4.48 11.93
C PHE A 12 -15.18 -5.04 10.63
N GLY A 13 -15.09 -4.24 9.55
CA GLY A 13 -15.37 -4.71 8.20
C GLY A 13 -14.48 -5.88 7.81
N LYS A 14 -15.01 -6.84 7.03
CA LYS A 14 -14.25 -8.03 6.60
C LYS A 14 -13.19 -7.66 5.56
N LEU A 15 -11.97 -7.42 6.02
CA LEU A 15 -10.82 -7.23 5.15
C LEU A 15 -10.49 -8.47 4.33
N ARG A 16 -9.84 -8.20 3.20
CA ARG A 16 -9.27 -9.20 2.32
C ARG A 16 -7.82 -8.87 2.02
N PHE A 17 -7.08 -9.90 1.64
CA PHE A 17 -5.67 -9.82 1.29
C PHE A 17 -5.46 -10.55 -0.03
N VAL A 18 -4.35 -10.26 -0.69
CA VAL A 18 -3.88 -11.00 -1.86
C VAL A 18 -2.59 -11.71 -1.48
N ARG A 19 -2.53 -13.02 -1.66
CA ARG A 19 -1.37 -13.84 -1.29
C ARG A 19 -0.76 -14.53 -2.50
N ILE A 20 0.54 -14.71 -2.46
CA ILE A 20 1.29 -15.55 -3.39
C ILE A 20 2.31 -16.39 -2.62
N ASP A 21 2.37 -17.68 -2.94
CA ASP A 21 3.37 -18.61 -2.46
C ASP A 21 4.44 -18.81 -3.53
N LEU A 22 5.65 -18.30 -3.27
CA LEU A 22 6.78 -18.35 -4.18
C LEU A 22 7.52 -19.71 -4.12
N SER A 23 7.15 -20.59 -3.19
CA SER A 23 7.67 -21.96 -3.14
C SER A 23 6.93 -22.93 -4.07
N ALA A 24 5.71 -22.56 -4.50
CA ALA A 24 4.91 -23.37 -5.41
C ALA A 24 5.62 -23.59 -6.76
N ARG A 25 5.32 -24.71 -7.42
CA ARG A 25 5.86 -25.03 -8.76
C ARG A 25 5.51 -23.95 -9.78
N TRP A 26 4.27 -23.45 -9.71
CA TRP A 26 3.73 -22.37 -10.53
C TRP A 26 3.03 -21.34 -9.64
N PRO A 27 3.77 -20.39 -9.03
CA PRO A 27 3.22 -19.40 -8.11
C PRO A 27 2.09 -18.60 -8.72
N ASN A 28 1.03 -18.34 -7.96
CA ASN A 28 -0.05 -17.48 -8.42
C ASN A 28 -0.67 -16.69 -7.27
N LEU A 29 -1.33 -15.59 -7.62
CA LEU A 29 -2.01 -14.71 -6.69
C LEU A 29 -3.40 -15.27 -6.36
N SER A 30 -3.78 -15.21 -5.09
CA SER A 30 -5.08 -15.66 -4.60
C SER A 30 -5.61 -14.73 -3.52
N ALA A 31 -6.93 -14.58 -3.42
CA ALA A 31 -7.54 -13.79 -2.37
C ALA A 31 -7.58 -14.59 -1.06
N ALA A 32 -7.25 -13.96 0.05
CA ALA A 32 -7.21 -14.56 1.38
C ALA A 32 -7.95 -13.70 2.42
N GLU A 33 -8.38 -14.35 3.51
CA GLU A 33 -9.09 -13.70 4.62
C GLU A 33 -8.19 -13.32 5.79
N LYS A 34 -6.98 -13.89 5.82
CA LYS A 34 -5.98 -13.64 6.84
C LYS A 34 -4.67 -13.24 6.14
N PRO A 35 -3.97 -12.23 6.66
CA PRO A 35 -2.64 -11.90 6.19
C PRO A 35 -1.64 -12.95 6.67
N LEU A 36 -0.51 -13.11 5.97
CA LEU A 36 0.60 -13.93 6.43
C LEU A 36 1.92 -13.25 6.07
N ILE A 37 2.81 -13.10 7.05
CA ILE A 37 4.18 -12.65 6.83
C ILE A 37 5.07 -13.88 6.96
N ALA A 38 5.64 -14.34 5.85
CA ALA A 38 6.57 -15.46 5.81
C ALA A 38 7.59 -15.23 4.70
N ASP A 39 8.76 -15.85 4.81
CA ASP A 39 9.88 -15.60 3.89
C ASP A 39 9.52 -15.90 2.42
N ARG A 40 8.94 -17.07 2.16
CA ARG A 40 8.57 -17.53 0.81
C ARG A 40 7.13 -17.19 0.41
N GLN A 41 6.42 -16.37 1.20
CA GLN A 41 5.06 -15.97 0.88
C GLN A 41 4.89 -14.46 1.01
N LYS A 42 4.30 -13.85 -0.01
CA LYS A 42 3.97 -12.43 0.02
C LYS A 42 2.49 -12.25 0.24
N THR A 43 2.14 -11.29 1.09
CA THR A 43 0.77 -10.86 1.32
C THR A 43 0.68 -9.38 1.00
N PHE A 44 -0.26 -9.01 0.14
CA PHE A 44 -0.55 -7.65 -0.24
C PHE A 44 -1.90 -7.21 0.31
N GLY A 45 -2.01 -5.92 0.62
CA GLY A 45 -3.26 -5.31 1.04
C GLY A 45 -3.04 -4.20 2.07
N PRO A 46 -4.03 -3.94 2.94
CA PRO A 46 -5.35 -4.59 2.99
C PRO A 46 -6.23 -4.27 1.76
N PHE A 47 -7.38 -4.95 1.63
CA PHE A 47 -8.44 -4.63 0.69
C PHE A 47 -9.79 -4.59 1.42
N GLY A 48 -10.60 -3.57 1.16
CA GLY A 48 -11.90 -3.39 1.81
C GLY A 48 -12.95 -4.44 1.44
N THR A 49 -12.81 -5.12 0.30
CA THR A 49 -13.76 -6.16 -0.16
C THR A 49 -13.07 -7.28 -0.93
N ARG A 50 -13.73 -8.45 -1.04
CA ARG A 50 -13.26 -9.57 -1.89
C ARG A 50 -13.27 -9.20 -3.36
N LYS A 51 -14.23 -8.39 -3.79
CA LYS A 51 -14.33 -7.89 -5.16
C LYS A 51 -13.11 -7.05 -5.54
N SER A 52 -12.71 -6.11 -4.67
CA SER A 52 -11.52 -5.28 -4.85
C SER A 52 -10.24 -6.12 -4.90
N ALA A 53 -10.06 -7.07 -3.97
CA ALA A 53 -8.91 -7.99 -4.01
C ALA A 53 -8.84 -8.82 -5.31
N ASN A 54 -9.98 -9.37 -5.77
CA ASN A 54 -10.03 -10.14 -7.02
C ASN A 54 -9.80 -9.27 -8.27
N ALA A 55 -10.27 -8.02 -8.27
CA ALA A 55 -10.00 -7.06 -9.34
C ALA A 55 -8.49 -6.75 -9.41
N TYR A 56 -7.84 -6.54 -8.26
CA TYR A 56 -6.40 -6.34 -8.15
C TYR A 56 -5.60 -7.56 -8.68
N ILE A 57 -5.98 -8.78 -8.28
CA ILE A 57 -5.40 -10.03 -8.81
C ILE A 57 -5.54 -10.10 -10.34
N THR A 58 -6.72 -9.78 -10.86
CA THR A 58 -7.01 -9.85 -12.30
C THR A 58 -6.18 -8.83 -13.08
N ALA A 59 -6.04 -7.62 -12.54
CA ALA A 59 -5.18 -6.58 -13.09
C ALA A 59 -3.72 -7.02 -13.14
N LEU A 60 -3.17 -7.59 -12.05
CA LEU A 60 -1.81 -8.14 -12.03
C LEU A 60 -1.62 -9.27 -13.05
N ARG A 61 -2.56 -10.23 -13.10
CA ARG A 61 -2.51 -11.34 -14.06
C ARG A 61 -2.49 -10.84 -15.50
N THR A 62 -3.34 -9.86 -15.81
CA THR A 62 -3.42 -9.29 -17.16
C THR A 62 -2.16 -8.48 -17.51
N ALA A 63 -1.70 -7.61 -16.61
CA ALA A 63 -0.53 -6.75 -16.83
C ALA A 63 0.75 -7.54 -17.11
N PHE A 64 0.96 -8.64 -16.38
CA PHE A 64 2.19 -9.43 -16.42
C PHE A 64 2.04 -10.77 -17.15
N GLY A 65 0.88 -11.04 -17.75
CA GLY A 65 0.64 -12.25 -18.52
C GLY A 65 0.70 -13.53 -17.67
N LEU A 66 0.13 -13.52 -16.46
CA LEU A 66 0.15 -14.68 -15.57
C LEU A 66 -0.97 -15.68 -15.88
N CYS A 67 -0.88 -16.89 -15.33
CA CYS A 67 -1.94 -17.88 -15.43
C CYS A 67 -3.25 -17.37 -14.79
N HIS A 68 -4.34 -17.38 -15.55
CA HIS A 68 -5.67 -16.93 -15.10
C HIS A 68 -6.44 -17.99 -14.31
N ARG A 69 -6.15 -19.27 -14.55
CA ARG A 69 -6.81 -20.44 -13.94
C ARG A 69 -5.76 -21.37 -13.32
N PRO A 70 -5.13 -20.96 -12.19
CA PRO A 70 -4.13 -21.79 -11.53
C PRO A 70 -4.69 -23.13 -11.04
N ASP A 71 -6.00 -23.23 -10.82
CA ASP A 71 -6.71 -24.46 -10.47
C ASP A 71 -6.65 -25.57 -11.54
N LEU A 72 -6.31 -25.21 -12.79
CA LEU A 72 -6.18 -26.16 -13.90
C LEU A 72 -4.74 -26.60 -14.17
N ILE A 73 -3.76 -26.08 -13.42
CA ILE A 73 -2.32 -26.33 -13.68
C ILE A 73 -1.98 -27.81 -13.64
N ASP A 74 -2.53 -28.54 -12.67
CA ASP A 74 -2.31 -29.98 -12.50
C ASP A 74 -3.40 -30.83 -13.17
N SER A 75 -4.15 -30.27 -14.14
CA SER A 75 -5.20 -30.98 -14.87
C SER A 75 -5.13 -30.71 -16.37
N PRO A 76 -4.14 -31.27 -17.10
CA PRO A 76 -3.91 -31.01 -18.52
C PRO A 76 -5.14 -31.26 -19.40
N ASP A 77 -5.88 -32.34 -19.16
CA ASP A 77 -7.06 -32.70 -19.95
C ASP A 77 -8.16 -31.63 -19.87
N ARG A 78 -8.33 -31.03 -18.69
CA ARG A 78 -9.28 -29.92 -18.48
C ARG A 78 -8.71 -28.58 -18.97
N ALA A 79 -7.38 -28.45 -19.03
CA ALA A 79 -6.74 -27.25 -19.52
C ALA A 79 -6.91 -27.07 -21.03
N ALA A 80 -7.07 -28.16 -21.81
CA ALA A 80 -7.28 -28.11 -23.25
C ALA A 80 -8.52 -27.27 -23.65
N THR A 81 -9.59 -27.32 -22.86
CA THR A 81 -10.83 -26.54 -23.08
C THR A 81 -10.83 -25.19 -22.37
N CYS A 82 -9.70 -24.77 -21.79
CA CYS A 82 -9.62 -23.50 -21.06
C CYS A 82 -9.79 -22.31 -22.02
N PRO A 83 -10.78 -21.43 -21.80
CA PRO A 83 -11.02 -20.29 -22.70
C PRO A 83 -9.83 -19.33 -22.75
N TYR A 84 -9.07 -19.18 -21.66
CA TYR A 84 -7.88 -18.32 -21.65
C TYR A 84 -6.73 -18.87 -22.51
N LEU A 85 -6.62 -20.20 -22.63
CA LEU A 85 -5.70 -20.84 -23.56
C LEU A 85 -6.15 -20.59 -25.00
N GLN A 86 -7.44 -20.84 -25.30
CA GLN A 86 -8.02 -20.66 -26.64
C GLN A 86 -7.93 -19.21 -27.14
N MET A 87 -8.04 -18.23 -26.24
CA MET A 87 -7.88 -16.80 -26.56
C MET A 87 -6.42 -16.32 -26.54
N HIS A 88 -5.44 -17.19 -26.29
CA HIS A 88 -4.02 -16.84 -26.16
C HIS A 88 -3.74 -15.70 -25.14
N THR A 89 -4.55 -15.61 -24.09
CA THR A 89 -4.42 -14.58 -23.04
C THR A 89 -3.71 -15.07 -21.78
N CYS A 90 -3.38 -16.35 -21.74
CA CYS A 90 -2.69 -17.02 -20.65
C CYS A 90 -1.42 -17.68 -21.21
N PRO A 91 -0.29 -17.66 -20.47
CA PRO A 91 0.94 -18.33 -20.89
C PRO A 91 0.84 -19.87 -20.82
N ALA A 92 -0.29 -20.37 -20.30
CA ALA A 92 -0.69 -21.77 -20.28
C ALA A 92 0.39 -22.76 -19.79
N PRO A 93 0.90 -22.58 -18.55
CA PRO A 93 1.88 -23.51 -17.95
C PRO A 93 1.34 -24.94 -17.80
N CYS A 94 0.02 -25.10 -17.73
CA CYS A 94 -0.68 -26.39 -17.69
C CYS A 94 -0.41 -27.31 -18.88
N VAL A 95 -0.12 -26.73 -20.05
CA VAL A 95 0.17 -27.48 -21.30
C VAL A 95 1.62 -27.30 -21.76
N GLY A 96 2.47 -26.69 -20.93
CA GLY A 96 3.90 -26.53 -21.23
C GLY A 96 4.27 -25.39 -22.18
N ASN A 97 3.36 -24.44 -22.47
CA ASN A 97 3.60 -23.33 -23.39
C ASN A 97 4.61 -22.28 -22.88
N ILE A 98 4.95 -22.32 -21.59
CA ILE A 98 5.93 -21.41 -20.98
C ILE A 98 6.90 -22.21 -20.12
N SER A 99 8.18 -21.83 -20.14
CA SER A 99 9.17 -22.41 -19.25
C SER A 99 8.94 -21.94 -17.81
N ARG A 100 9.35 -22.75 -16.82
CA ARG A 100 9.26 -22.35 -15.41
C ARG A 100 10.09 -21.07 -15.13
N PRO A 101 11.35 -20.93 -15.59
CA PRO A 101 12.12 -19.70 -15.38
C PRO A 101 11.43 -18.44 -15.94
N ASP A 102 10.87 -18.51 -17.16
CA ASP A 102 10.21 -17.36 -17.77
C ASP A 102 8.95 -16.94 -17.01
N TYR A 103 8.19 -17.92 -16.53
CA TYR A 103 7.02 -17.65 -15.70
C TYR A 103 7.41 -17.02 -14.35
N PHE A 104 8.48 -17.49 -13.72
CA PHE A 104 9.00 -16.87 -12.49
C PHE A 104 9.44 -15.43 -12.74
N SER A 105 10.08 -15.12 -13.87
CA SER A 105 10.41 -13.74 -14.26
C SER A 105 9.17 -12.84 -14.35
N GLN A 106 8.03 -13.38 -14.84
CA GLN A 106 6.76 -12.63 -14.85
C GLN A 106 6.18 -12.46 -13.43
N ILE A 107 6.30 -13.47 -12.57
CA ILE A 107 5.88 -13.41 -11.17
C ILE A 107 6.67 -12.35 -10.41
N ASP A 108 7.98 -12.27 -10.59
CA ASP A 108 8.82 -11.27 -9.92
C ASP A 108 8.41 -9.84 -10.30
N LYS A 109 8.13 -9.62 -11.60
CA LYS A 109 7.61 -8.33 -12.08
C LYS A 109 6.25 -8.00 -11.47
N ALA A 110 5.35 -8.98 -11.38
CA ALA A 110 4.03 -8.79 -10.77
C ALA A 110 4.11 -8.51 -9.26
N VAL A 111 5.00 -9.21 -8.54
CA VAL A 111 5.26 -9.00 -7.10
C VAL A 111 5.86 -7.62 -6.85
N SER A 112 6.83 -7.21 -7.66
CA SER A 112 7.44 -5.88 -7.62
C SER A 112 6.41 -4.77 -7.89
N ALA A 113 5.57 -4.94 -8.91
CA ALA A 113 4.50 -4.00 -9.21
C ALA A 113 3.43 -3.94 -8.10
N ALA A 114 3.07 -5.07 -7.50
CA ALA A 114 2.16 -5.12 -6.36
C ALA A 114 2.74 -4.46 -5.10
N GLY A 115 4.07 -4.38 -5.00
CA GLY A 115 4.80 -3.68 -3.95
C GLY A 115 4.79 -2.16 -4.06
N GLY A 116 4.59 -1.60 -5.26
CA GLY A 116 4.66 -0.15 -5.52
C GLY A 116 5.41 0.22 -6.80
N GLN A 117 6.22 -0.69 -7.33
CA GLN A 117 7.13 -0.44 -8.45
C GLN A 117 6.48 -0.62 -9.83
N GLY A 118 5.19 -0.27 -9.97
CA GLY A 118 4.44 -0.46 -11.22
C GLY A 118 4.86 0.48 -12.36
N ALA A 119 5.36 1.67 -12.03
CA ALA A 119 5.63 2.74 -13.00
C ALA A 119 6.68 2.35 -14.06
N GLN A 120 7.80 1.75 -13.62
CA GLN A 120 8.87 1.31 -14.53
C GLN A 120 8.40 0.26 -15.55
N TYR A 121 7.41 -0.57 -15.20
CA TYR A 121 6.86 -1.56 -16.10
C TYR A 121 5.90 -0.94 -17.12
N ALA A 122 5.16 0.09 -16.71
CA ALA A 122 4.26 0.81 -17.62
C ALA A 122 5.05 1.47 -18.76
N ASP A 123 6.19 2.08 -18.48
CA ASP A 123 7.01 2.72 -19.52
C ASP A 123 7.57 1.72 -20.53
N ARG A 124 8.06 0.56 -20.03
CA ARG A 124 8.52 -0.53 -20.91
C ARG A 124 7.41 -1.06 -21.80
N ILE A 125 6.25 -1.38 -21.23
CA ILE A 125 5.10 -1.91 -21.99
C ILE A 125 4.62 -0.87 -23.02
N ARG A 126 4.65 0.42 -22.68
CA ARG A 126 4.29 1.50 -23.62
C ARG A 126 5.26 1.55 -24.80
N ASN A 127 6.56 1.44 -24.55
CA ASN A 127 7.56 1.42 -25.62
C ASN A 127 7.42 0.19 -26.52
N GLU A 128 7.26 -1.01 -25.93
CA GLU A 128 7.00 -2.27 -26.67
C GLU A 128 5.74 -2.14 -27.53
N MET A 129 4.65 -1.62 -26.96
CA MET A 129 3.39 -1.38 -27.68
C MET A 129 3.58 -0.45 -28.89
N MET A 130 4.30 0.65 -28.73
CA MET A 130 4.56 1.61 -29.80
C MET A 130 5.44 1.02 -30.90
N GLN A 131 6.43 0.20 -30.54
CA GLN A 131 7.27 -0.53 -31.50
C GLN A 131 6.44 -1.53 -32.32
N HIS A 132 5.57 -2.32 -31.68
CA HIS A 132 4.65 -3.22 -32.38
C HIS A 132 3.71 -2.46 -33.32
N ALA A 133 3.18 -1.31 -32.89
CA ALA A 133 2.33 -0.46 -33.73
C ALA A 133 3.08 0.08 -34.95
N ALA A 134 4.31 0.57 -34.78
CA ALA A 134 5.17 1.03 -35.87
C ALA A 134 5.50 -0.11 -36.85
N GLY A 135 5.71 -1.32 -36.34
CA GLY A 135 5.91 -2.54 -37.12
C GLY A 135 4.62 -3.13 -37.72
N LYS A 136 3.47 -2.44 -37.65
CA LYS A 136 2.15 -2.91 -38.11
C LYS A 136 1.65 -4.21 -37.46
N GLN A 137 2.17 -4.56 -36.29
CA GLN A 137 1.75 -5.71 -35.47
C GLN A 137 0.61 -5.28 -34.53
N PHE A 138 -0.58 -5.02 -35.09
CA PHE A 138 -1.67 -4.41 -34.35
C PHE A 138 -2.23 -5.25 -33.19
N GLU A 139 -2.21 -6.58 -33.31
CA GLU A 139 -2.65 -7.48 -32.22
C GLU A 139 -1.71 -7.39 -31.00
N ALA A 140 -0.39 -7.40 -31.23
CA ALA A 140 0.61 -7.23 -30.18
C ALA A 140 0.51 -5.84 -29.53
N ALA A 141 0.29 -4.80 -30.34
CA ALA A 141 0.03 -3.45 -29.82
C ALA A 141 -1.25 -3.39 -28.98
N ALA A 142 -2.34 -4.04 -29.41
CA ALA A 142 -3.59 -4.11 -28.65
C ALA A 142 -3.40 -4.87 -27.31
N ALA A 143 -2.61 -5.94 -27.30
CA ALA A 143 -2.23 -6.64 -26.08
C ALA A 143 -1.43 -5.75 -25.13
N GLY A 144 -0.46 -4.98 -25.64
CA GLY A 144 0.26 -3.96 -24.88
C GLY A 144 -0.66 -2.91 -24.25
N LYS A 145 -1.61 -2.38 -25.02
CA LYS A 145 -2.63 -1.44 -24.53
C LYS A 145 -3.47 -2.03 -23.40
N LYS A 146 -3.89 -3.29 -23.52
CA LYS A 146 -4.64 -4.01 -22.47
C LYS A 146 -3.81 -4.17 -21.19
N ARG A 147 -2.53 -4.49 -21.32
CA ARG A 147 -1.59 -4.61 -20.18
C ARG A 147 -1.38 -3.27 -19.47
N LEU A 148 -1.25 -2.16 -20.22
CA LEU A 148 -1.16 -0.81 -19.65
C LEU A 148 -2.42 -0.43 -18.88
N ALA A 149 -3.60 -0.65 -19.48
CA ALA A 149 -4.87 -0.37 -18.81
C ALA A 149 -5.01 -1.18 -17.50
N ALA A 150 -4.55 -2.43 -17.49
CA ALA A 150 -4.52 -3.26 -16.29
C ALA A 150 -3.55 -2.72 -15.22
N LEU A 151 -2.37 -2.23 -15.60
CA LEU A 151 -1.45 -1.57 -14.68
C LEU A 151 -2.02 -0.29 -14.08
N ASP A 152 -2.72 0.52 -14.87
CA ASP A 152 -3.32 1.75 -14.40
C ASP A 152 -4.46 1.50 -13.40
N LEU A 153 -5.15 0.35 -13.47
CA LEU A 153 -6.08 -0.07 -12.42
C LEU A 153 -5.42 -0.14 -11.04
N LEU A 154 -4.16 -0.57 -10.96
CA LEU A 154 -3.42 -0.71 -9.70
C LEU A 154 -3.13 0.64 -9.03
N LYS A 155 -3.21 1.76 -9.79
CA LYS A 155 -2.95 3.13 -9.30
C LYS A 155 -4.20 3.82 -8.75
N ARG A 156 -5.36 3.19 -8.83
CA ARG A 156 -6.61 3.77 -8.32
C ARG A 156 -6.50 4.05 -6.82
N SER A 157 -7.19 5.09 -6.36
CA SER A 157 -7.18 5.53 -4.96
C SER A 157 -7.56 4.42 -3.97
N GLU A 158 -8.43 3.49 -4.37
CA GLU A 158 -8.81 2.31 -3.57
C GLU A 158 -7.64 1.36 -3.25
N TYR A 159 -6.55 1.38 -4.04
CA TYR A 159 -5.34 0.59 -3.84
C TYR A 159 -4.16 1.40 -3.33
N ARG A 160 -4.36 2.68 -2.97
CA ARG A 160 -3.30 3.58 -2.47
C ARG A 160 -2.49 2.96 -1.32
N TRP A 161 -3.17 2.23 -0.44
CA TRP A 161 -2.59 1.61 0.76
C TRP A 161 -2.11 0.18 0.53
N THR A 162 -2.20 -0.34 -0.70
CA THR A 162 -1.79 -1.70 -1.02
C THR A 162 -0.27 -1.79 -1.11
N ARG A 163 0.32 -2.54 -0.17
CA ARG A 163 1.75 -2.89 -0.14
C ARG A 163 1.90 -4.35 0.26
N ASP A 164 3.11 -4.89 0.10
CA ASP A 164 3.51 -6.06 0.90
C ASP A 164 3.32 -5.71 2.38
N ILE A 165 2.52 -6.48 3.11
CA ILE A 165 2.20 -6.24 4.52
C ILE A 165 3.48 -6.15 5.38
N SER A 166 4.52 -6.89 5.02
CA SER A 166 5.82 -6.82 5.71
C SER A 166 6.50 -5.46 5.52
N LYS A 167 6.25 -4.77 4.40
CA LYS A 167 6.79 -3.46 4.03
C LYS A 167 5.87 -2.28 4.38
N LEU A 168 4.59 -2.55 4.67
CA LEU A 168 3.59 -1.52 4.97
C LEU A 168 4.02 -0.66 6.16
N ALA A 169 4.01 0.66 5.95
CA ALA A 169 4.21 1.68 6.97
C ALA A 169 3.30 2.88 6.67
N ILE A 170 2.43 3.24 7.62
CA ILE A 170 1.52 4.37 7.49
C ILE A 170 1.65 5.24 8.73
N LEU A 171 1.96 6.51 8.54
CA LEU A 171 1.99 7.51 9.59
C LEU A 171 0.60 8.13 9.75
N HIS A 172 0.08 8.15 10.97
CA HIS A 172 -1.15 8.83 11.32
C HIS A 172 -0.87 9.96 12.30
N ILE A 173 -1.43 11.13 12.02
CA ILE A 173 -1.33 12.32 12.88
C ILE A 173 -2.72 12.87 13.11
N ASP A 174 -3.10 13.11 14.36
CA ASP A 174 -4.37 13.77 14.70
C ASP A 174 -4.18 14.86 15.77
N ARG A 175 -5.12 15.80 15.84
CA ARG A 175 -5.15 16.80 16.91
C ARG A 175 -5.33 16.10 18.25
N TRP A 176 -4.50 16.48 19.21
CA TRP A 176 -4.58 16.02 20.59
C TRP A 176 -5.03 17.15 21.54
N ALA A 177 -4.68 17.08 22.81
CA ALA A 177 -5.01 18.08 23.80
C ALA A 177 -4.29 19.41 23.53
N ARG A 178 -4.91 20.53 23.94
CA ARG A 178 -4.19 21.81 24.01
C ARG A 178 -3.41 21.88 25.32
N ILE A 179 -2.09 21.92 25.23
CA ILE A 179 -1.18 21.93 26.38
C ILE A 179 -0.55 23.31 26.55
N SER A 180 -0.17 23.68 27.78
CA SER A 180 0.62 24.89 28.07
C SER A 180 2.10 24.52 28.07
N PRO A 181 2.88 24.89 27.04
CA PRO A 181 4.30 24.57 27.00
C PRO A 181 5.03 25.29 28.14
N PRO A 182 6.12 24.72 28.69
CA PRO A 182 6.94 25.39 29.69
C PRO A 182 7.34 26.79 29.21
N GLY A 183 7.12 27.81 30.05
CA GLY A 183 7.43 29.20 29.71
C GLY A 183 6.43 29.93 28.81
N LYS A 184 5.35 29.28 28.32
CA LYS A 184 4.29 29.94 27.52
C LYS A 184 2.99 30.06 28.32
N LYS A 185 2.43 31.29 28.40
CA LYS A 185 1.14 31.58 29.06
C LYS A 185 -0.08 31.02 28.31
N ARG A 186 0.03 30.82 27.00
CA ARG A 186 -1.08 30.36 26.14
C ARG A 186 -0.95 28.89 25.80
N LYS A 187 -2.09 28.18 25.80
CA LYS A 187 -2.17 26.80 25.36
C LYS A 187 -1.97 26.69 23.85
N SER A 188 -1.07 25.81 23.44
CA SER A 188 -0.82 25.44 22.04
C SER A 188 -1.49 24.10 21.72
N GLN A 189 -1.87 23.92 20.45
CA GLN A 189 -2.37 22.64 19.96
C GLN A 189 -1.22 21.64 19.89
N SER A 190 -1.38 20.47 20.53
CA SER A 190 -0.49 19.32 20.32
C SER A 190 -1.10 18.33 19.32
N TYR A 191 -0.27 17.42 18.81
CA TYR A 191 -0.66 16.43 17.82
C TYR A 191 -0.16 15.07 18.28
N ALA A 192 -1.05 14.08 18.32
CA ALA A 192 -0.69 12.69 18.60
C ALA A 192 -0.23 12.02 17.31
N VAL A 193 0.76 11.15 17.42
CA VAL A 193 1.37 10.47 16.29
C VAL A 193 1.37 8.97 16.50
N TYR A 194 0.91 8.25 15.47
CA TYR A 194 0.92 6.80 15.46
C TYR A 194 1.58 6.28 14.18
N LEU A 195 2.33 5.20 14.30
CA LEU A 195 2.92 4.49 13.17
C LEU A 195 2.29 3.11 13.03
N VAL A 196 1.57 2.89 11.93
CA VAL A 196 1.07 1.56 11.54
C VAL A 196 2.16 0.86 10.73
N LYS A 197 2.87 -0.10 11.32
CA LYS A 197 4.01 -0.75 10.69
C LYS A 197 3.98 -2.26 10.87
N GLY A 198 4.05 -3.00 9.76
CA GLY A 198 4.04 -4.47 9.79
C GLY A 198 2.80 -5.05 10.50
N GLY A 199 1.72 -4.24 10.57
CA GLY A 199 0.51 -4.54 11.32
C GLY A 199 0.62 -4.41 12.83
N GLN A 200 1.53 -3.59 13.34
CA GLN A 200 1.49 -3.04 14.69
C GLN A 200 1.06 -1.57 14.59
N ILE A 201 0.38 -1.07 15.62
CA ILE A 201 0.19 0.37 15.83
C ILE A 201 1.13 0.77 16.96
N LEU A 202 2.11 1.59 16.64
CA LEU A 202 3.03 2.16 17.61
C LEU A 202 2.53 3.55 17.97
N ASP A 203 2.34 3.81 19.26
CA ASP A 203 2.18 5.16 19.79
C ASP A 203 3.56 5.84 19.81
N CYS A 204 3.69 6.93 19.07
CA CYS A 204 4.94 7.68 18.94
C CYS A 204 4.92 8.97 19.78
N GLY A 205 3.94 9.10 20.68
CA GLY A 205 3.75 10.24 21.56
C GLY A 205 3.05 11.41 20.87
N ASP A 206 3.12 12.56 21.53
CA ASP A 206 2.55 13.82 21.09
C ASP A 206 3.61 14.91 20.94
N PHE A 207 3.34 15.88 20.06
CA PHE A 207 4.25 17.00 19.82
C PHE A 207 3.53 18.32 19.59
N LEU A 208 4.24 19.40 19.86
CA LEU A 208 3.89 20.74 19.40
C LEU A 208 4.53 20.98 18.03
N LEU A 209 3.91 21.78 17.16
CA LEU A 209 4.47 22.09 15.83
C LEU A 209 5.93 22.57 15.87
N ASP A 210 6.28 23.38 16.88
CA ASP A 210 7.64 23.90 17.10
C ASP A 210 8.67 22.79 17.44
N ASP A 211 8.22 21.57 17.80
CA ASP A 211 9.03 20.43 18.23
C ASP A 211 8.91 19.21 17.28
N LEU A 212 8.46 19.41 16.04
CA LEU A 212 8.36 18.32 15.06
C LEU A 212 9.70 17.59 14.87
N ALA A 213 10.82 18.31 14.93
CA ALA A 213 12.16 17.73 14.77
C ALA A 213 12.50 16.67 15.83
N GLY A 214 11.97 16.81 17.05
CA GLY A 214 12.15 15.83 18.12
C GLY A 214 11.47 14.51 17.79
N VAL A 215 10.17 14.57 17.47
CA VAL A 215 9.38 13.38 17.11
C VAL A 215 9.82 12.77 15.77
N TYR A 216 10.29 13.58 14.83
CA TYR A 216 10.79 13.08 13.54
C TYR A 216 11.93 12.06 13.69
N ARG A 217 12.85 12.27 14.64
CA ARG A 217 13.93 11.32 14.92
C ARG A 217 13.39 10.00 15.47
N THR A 218 12.52 10.07 16.48
CA THR A 218 11.85 8.90 17.08
C THR A 218 11.08 8.08 16.04
N LEU A 219 10.35 8.76 15.14
CA LEU A 219 9.65 8.12 14.03
C LEU A 219 10.60 7.42 13.05
N GLY A 220 11.75 8.03 12.75
CA GLY A 220 12.80 7.44 11.93
C GLY A 220 13.30 6.14 12.55
N ASP A 221 13.65 6.16 13.83
CA ASP A 221 14.11 4.97 14.57
C ASP A 221 13.07 3.85 14.54
N HIS A 222 11.79 4.18 14.76
CA HIS A 222 10.71 3.20 14.68
C HIS A 222 10.52 2.64 13.27
N LEU A 223 10.74 3.43 12.22
CA LEU A 223 10.67 2.98 10.82
C LEU A 223 11.83 2.09 10.41
N GLU A 224 13.00 2.23 11.01
CA GLU A 224 14.17 1.41 10.72
C GLU A 224 14.19 0.06 11.47
N ARG A 225 13.65 0.01 12.69
CA ARG A 225 13.63 -1.23 13.49
C ARG A 225 12.95 -2.40 12.77
N PRO A 226 13.49 -3.62 12.78
CA PRO A 226 12.80 -4.77 12.21
C PRO A 226 11.42 -4.96 12.84
N THR A 227 10.41 -5.30 12.04
CA THR A 227 9.12 -5.72 12.59
C THR A 227 9.34 -7.04 13.33
N GLY A 228 8.97 -7.11 14.61
CA GLY A 228 9.03 -8.34 15.40
C GLY A 228 8.11 -9.43 14.85
N GLN A 229 8.20 -10.64 15.39
CA GLN A 229 7.21 -11.69 15.10
C GLN A 229 5.86 -11.30 15.70
N ILE A 230 4.80 -11.34 14.88
CA ILE A 230 3.43 -10.98 15.28
C ILE A 230 2.52 -12.16 14.96
N ALA A 231 1.65 -12.52 15.92
CA ALA A 231 0.66 -13.56 15.68
C ALA A 231 -0.31 -13.12 14.57
N THR A 232 -0.69 -14.05 13.69
CA THR A 232 -1.58 -13.74 12.54
C THR A 232 -2.94 -13.16 12.93
N GLY A 233 -3.46 -13.53 14.12
CA GLY A 233 -4.70 -12.98 14.66
C GLY A 233 -4.61 -11.49 14.96
N GLU A 234 -3.58 -11.08 15.72
CA GLU A 234 -3.29 -9.69 16.07
C GLU A 234 -3.05 -8.83 14.83
N LEU A 235 -2.24 -9.34 13.90
CA LEU A 235 -1.97 -8.69 12.61
C LEU A 235 -3.27 -8.32 11.86
N LYS A 236 -4.25 -9.23 11.85
CA LYS A 236 -5.54 -8.99 11.20
C LYS A 236 -6.35 -7.90 11.92
N GLU A 237 -6.39 -7.92 13.26
CA GLU A 237 -7.14 -6.93 14.05
C GLU A 237 -6.55 -5.53 13.87
N THR A 238 -5.24 -5.39 13.99
CA THR A 238 -4.55 -4.09 13.83
C THR A 238 -4.76 -3.51 12.44
N LEU A 239 -4.62 -4.33 11.39
CA LEU A 239 -4.89 -3.88 10.02
C LEU A 239 -6.37 -3.54 9.82
N ALA A 240 -7.30 -4.23 10.48
CA ALA A 240 -8.73 -3.93 10.43
C ALA A 240 -9.06 -2.57 11.09
N ILE A 241 -8.41 -2.23 12.20
CA ILE A 241 -8.51 -0.92 12.83
C ILE A 241 -8.06 0.16 11.86
N ALA A 242 -6.84 0.07 11.34
CA ALA A 242 -6.31 1.06 10.40
C ALA A 242 -7.21 1.19 9.15
N ALA A 243 -7.58 0.06 8.54
CA ALA A 243 -8.41 0.04 7.35
C ALA A 243 -9.81 0.65 7.54
N SER A 244 -10.37 0.57 8.76
CA SER A 244 -11.66 1.20 9.07
C SER A 244 -11.66 2.72 8.91
N PHE A 245 -10.47 3.34 8.94
CA PHE A 245 -10.25 4.75 8.65
C PHE A 245 -9.76 4.95 7.22
N LEU A 246 -8.75 4.19 6.77
CA LEU A 246 -8.09 4.38 5.47
C LEU A 246 -9.02 4.36 4.24
N TYR A 247 -10.15 3.65 4.33
CA TYR A 247 -11.15 3.56 3.25
C TYR A 247 -12.34 4.52 3.38
N ARG A 248 -12.35 5.40 4.39
CA ARG A 248 -13.36 6.46 4.47
C ARG A 248 -13.08 7.54 3.44
N SER A 249 -14.13 8.19 2.93
CA SER A 249 -13.99 9.32 2.00
C SER A 249 -13.29 10.54 2.64
N ASN A 250 -13.43 10.72 3.95
CA ASN A 250 -12.79 11.79 4.72
C ASN A 250 -12.35 11.25 6.10
N PRO A 251 -11.24 10.50 6.19
CA PRO A 251 -10.79 9.92 7.45
C PRO A 251 -10.33 11.00 8.43
N PRO A 252 -10.60 10.88 9.74
CA PRO A 252 -10.08 11.82 10.74
C PRO A 252 -8.55 11.85 10.70
N GLY A 253 -7.98 12.99 11.09
CA GLY A 253 -6.54 13.20 11.03
C GLY A 253 -5.94 13.18 9.63
N ILE A 254 -4.63 12.94 9.62
CA ILE A 254 -3.75 12.88 8.45
C ILE A 254 -3.22 11.45 8.35
N TRP A 255 -3.13 10.93 7.13
CA TRP A 255 -2.62 9.59 6.85
C TRP A 255 -1.58 9.68 5.73
N ILE A 256 -0.34 9.33 6.03
CA ILE A 256 0.78 9.43 5.09
C ILE A 256 1.37 8.04 4.87
N ASP A 257 1.45 7.62 3.62
CA ASP A 257 2.14 6.39 3.26
C ASP A 257 3.65 6.60 3.40
N CYS A 258 4.25 5.89 4.34
CA CYS A 258 5.70 5.86 4.60
C CYS A 258 6.31 4.51 4.20
N SER A 259 5.58 3.70 3.45
CA SER A 259 6.06 2.43 2.92
C SER A 259 7.14 2.72 1.89
N ALA A 260 8.23 1.96 1.94
CA ALA A 260 9.31 2.06 0.97
C ALA A 260 9.53 0.72 0.28
N ASP A 261 9.81 0.77 -1.03
CA ASP A 261 10.16 -0.40 -1.82
C ASP A 261 11.55 -0.94 -1.43
N GLU A 262 12.46 -0.03 -1.05
CA GLU A 262 13.82 -0.29 -0.58
C GLU A 262 13.98 0.12 0.89
N THR A 263 14.84 -0.61 1.62
CA THR A 263 15.23 -0.26 2.99
C THR A 263 16.45 0.66 2.99
N PRO A 264 16.51 1.68 3.89
CA PRO A 264 15.58 1.96 4.98
C PRO A 264 14.31 2.71 4.51
N ARG A 265 13.19 2.46 5.21
CA ARG A 265 11.97 3.26 5.05
C ARG A 265 12.28 4.69 5.46
N ARG A 266 11.88 5.66 4.64
CA ARG A 266 12.10 7.08 4.94
C ARG A 266 10.77 7.77 5.22
N LEU A 267 10.79 8.61 6.24
CA LEU A 267 9.70 9.56 6.46
C LEU A 267 9.63 10.55 5.29
N PRO A 268 8.44 11.10 5.01
CA PRO A 268 8.34 12.29 4.19
C PRO A 268 9.20 13.42 4.80
N PRO A 269 9.67 14.39 4.00
CA PRO A 269 10.33 15.58 4.53
C PRO A 269 9.48 16.27 5.60
N GLN A 270 10.10 16.86 6.63
CA GLN A 270 9.35 17.55 7.71
C GLN A 270 8.40 18.62 7.16
N GLN A 271 8.81 19.35 6.11
CA GLN A 271 7.96 20.36 5.48
C GLN A 271 6.65 19.76 4.94
N HIS A 272 6.69 18.58 4.31
CA HIS A 272 5.49 17.90 3.82
C HIS A 272 4.54 17.55 5.00
N ILE A 273 5.07 17.14 6.15
CA ILE A 273 4.26 16.89 7.35
C ILE A 273 3.61 18.19 7.84
N LEU A 274 4.36 19.29 7.90
CA LEU A 274 3.85 20.60 8.30
C LEU A 274 2.75 21.11 7.35
N ASP A 275 2.96 20.98 6.04
CA ASP A 275 2.00 21.39 5.02
C ASP A 275 0.70 20.57 5.14
N ALA A 276 0.81 19.25 5.32
CA ALA A 276 -0.35 18.38 5.54
C ALA A 276 -1.12 18.75 6.82
N ILE A 277 -0.41 19.16 7.88
CA ILE A 277 -1.04 19.65 9.12
C ILE A 277 -1.75 20.98 8.89
N ALA A 278 -1.11 21.92 8.19
CA ALA A 278 -1.71 23.22 7.90
C ALA A 278 -2.98 23.09 7.05
N GLU A 279 -2.97 22.19 6.06
CA GLU A 279 -4.11 21.91 5.18
C GLU A 279 -5.26 21.23 5.94
N ARG A 280 -4.95 20.17 6.71
CA ARG A 280 -5.98 19.38 7.40
C ARG A 280 -6.56 20.08 8.62
N PHE A 281 -5.73 20.87 9.30
CA PHE A 281 -6.02 21.45 10.60
C PHE A 281 -5.78 22.96 10.61
N PRO A 282 -6.49 23.73 9.78
CA PRO A 282 -6.29 25.17 9.70
C PRO A 282 -6.47 25.82 11.09
N PRO A 283 -5.65 26.85 11.41
CA PRO A 283 -5.81 27.60 12.65
C PRO A 283 -7.20 28.24 12.67
N SER A 284 -7.84 28.28 13.85
CA SER A 284 -9.13 28.96 13.98
C SER A 284 -9.01 30.43 13.53
N PRO A 285 -10.01 30.98 12.81
CA PRO A 285 -9.94 32.30 12.16
C PRO A 285 -9.76 33.52 13.08
N GLY A 286 -9.45 33.34 14.37
CA GLY A 286 -9.11 34.40 15.33
C GLY A 286 -7.63 34.48 15.71
N THR A 287 -6.74 33.72 15.05
CA THR A 287 -5.31 33.61 15.42
C THR A 287 -4.38 34.19 14.34
N THR A 288 -4.76 35.29 13.69
CA THR A 288 -3.82 36.03 12.85
C THR A 288 -2.79 36.70 13.76
N ARG A 289 -1.54 36.25 13.69
CA ARG A 289 -0.37 37.00 14.20
C ARG A 289 -0.46 38.41 13.63
N GLN A 290 -0.71 39.41 14.48
CA GLN A 290 -0.38 40.78 14.14
C GLN A 290 1.12 40.79 13.80
N GLN A 291 1.45 41.12 12.55
CA GLN A 291 2.83 41.41 12.17
C GLN A 291 3.36 42.54 13.08
N PRO A 292 4.62 42.48 13.53
CA PRO A 292 5.21 43.59 14.25
C PRO A 292 5.19 44.82 13.33
N LYS A 293 4.53 45.89 13.76
CA LYS A 293 4.65 47.20 13.13
C LYS A 293 6.14 47.53 13.06
N LYS A 294 6.67 47.70 11.85
CA LYS A 294 7.97 48.34 11.64
C LYS A 294 7.86 49.74 12.25
N ASN A 295 8.59 50.00 13.33
CA ASN A 295 8.90 51.37 13.71
C ASN A 295 9.73 51.95 12.57
N VAL A 296 9.20 52.99 11.94
CA VAL A 296 9.97 53.88 11.08
C VAL A 296 10.41 55.01 12.00
N ASP A 297 11.71 55.05 12.26
CA ASP A 297 12.37 56.18 12.89
C ASP A 297 12.34 57.36 11.92
N THR A 298 11.85 58.51 12.40
CA THR A 298 12.16 59.88 11.96
C THR A 298 12.16 60.77 13.17
#